data_AF-A0A3D3F307-F1
#
_entry.id   AF-A0A3D3F307-F1
#
_cell.length_a   1.000
_cell.length_b   1.000
_cell.length_c   1.000
_cell.angle_alpha   90.00
_cell.angle_beta   90.00
_cell.angle_gamma   90.00
#
_symmetry.space_group_name_H-M   'P 1'
#
loop_
_entity.id
_entity.type
_entity.pdbx_description
1 polymer ?
#
loop_
_entity_poly.entity_id
_entity_poly.type
_entity_poly.pdbx_seq_one_letter_code
_entity_poly.pdbx_strand_id
1 'polypeptide(L)'
;MKAKAAIKDRYISDIFDELPYGVLSKGETNCGATTIPLENNKDVIICVPLINLIKNKVAQYPNNRCNYSLQGVYYGITEDEIR
;
A
#
# COMPACT_ATOMS: atom_id res chain seq x y z
N MET A 1 -27.67 -25.61 -1.26
CA MET A 1 -26.78 -24.71 -2.02
C MET A 1 -26.86 -23.32 -1.42
N LYS A 2 -25.80 -22.81 -0.77
CA LYS A 2 -25.78 -21.42 -0.27
C LYS A 2 -25.09 -20.54 -1.32
N ALA A 3 -25.87 -19.72 -2.02
CA ALA A 3 -25.32 -18.63 -2.83
C ALA A 3 -24.71 -17.59 -1.88
N LYS A 4 -23.40 -17.43 -1.90
CA LYS A 4 -22.72 -16.30 -1.24
C LYS A 4 -22.93 -15.07 -2.11
N ALA A 5 -23.44 -14.01 -1.51
CA ALA A 5 -23.59 -12.70 -2.13
C ALA A 5 -22.25 -12.27 -2.76
N ALA A 6 -22.31 -11.78 -4.00
CA ALA A 6 -21.20 -11.09 -4.64
C ALA A 6 -20.95 -9.79 -3.86
N ILE A 7 -19.89 -9.75 -3.05
CA ILE A 7 -19.39 -8.52 -2.44
C ILE A 7 -18.91 -7.68 -3.61
N LYS A 8 -19.70 -6.65 -3.97
CA LYS A 8 -19.53 -5.87 -5.19
C LYS A 8 -18.28 -4.99 -5.15
N ASP A 9 -17.76 -4.70 -3.95
CA ASP A 9 -16.59 -3.86 -3.72
C ASP A 9 -15.60 -4.61 -2.80
N ARG A 10 -14.66 -5.38 -3.39
CA ARG A 10 -13.68 -6.17 -2.62
C ARG A 10 -12.39 -5.40 -2.35
N TYR A 11 -12.08 -4.42 -3.19
CA TYR A 11 -10.87 -3.63 -3.08
C TYR A 11 -11.23 -2.16 -2.85
N ILE A 12 -10.41 -1.46 -2.08
CA ILE A 12 -10.59 -0.03 -1.86
C ILE A 12 -10.44 0.71 -3.21
N SER A 13 -9.65 0.17 -4.15
CA SER A 13 -9.49 0.70 -5.50
C SER A 13 -10.77 0.62 -6.35
N ASP A 14 -11.74 -0.21 -5.97
CA ASP A 14 -13.04 -0.27 -6.67
C ASP A 14 -13.93 0.94 -6.31
N ILE A 15 -13.64 1.59 -5.18
CA ILE A 15 -14.44 2.69 -4.61
C ILE A 15 -13.69 4.03 -4.70
N PHE A 16 -12.36 3.98 -4.57
CA PHE A 16 -11.51 5.17 -4.47
C PHE A 16 -10.30 5.06 -5.40
N ASP A 17 -10.13 6.05 -6.27
CA ASP A 17 -8.89 6.22 -7.05
C ASP A 17 -7.73 6.68 -6.16
N GLU A 18 -8.05 7.35 -5.03
CA GLU A 18 -7.07 7.87 -4.07
C GLU A 18 -7.52 7.65 -2.62
N LEU A 19 -6.57 7.50 -1.69
CA LEU A 19 -6.93 7.43 -0.27
C LEU A 19 -7.65 8.72 0.17
N PRO A 20 -8.85 8.62 0.76
CA PRO A 20 -9.59 9.79 1.22
C PRO A 20 -8.85 10.47 2.38
N TYR A 21 -8.97 11.80 2.46
CA TYR A 21 -8.47 12.56 3.59
C TYR A 21 -9.21 12.16 4.88
N GLY A 22 -8.47 11.73 5.90
CA GLY A 22 -9.01 11.32 7.19
C GLY A 22 -8.67 9.88 7.56
N VAL A 23 -9.52 9.26 8.39
CA VAL A 23 -9.32 7.89 8.88
C VAL A 23 -10.23 6.94 8.10
N LEU A 24 -9.63 6.06 7.31
CA LEU A 24 -10.34 4.97 6.65
C LEU A 24 -10.24 3.69 7.50
N SER A 25 -11.35 3.29 8.10
CA SER A 25 -11.42 1.99 8.78
C SER A 25 -11.68 0.90 7.74
N LYS A 26 -10.66 0.09 7.49
CA LYS A 26 -10.76 -1.04 6.59
C LYS A 26 -11.32 -2.24 7.37
N GLY A 27 -12.57 -2.61 7.08
CA GLY A 27 -13.25 -3.71 7.77
C GLY A 27 -12.58 -5.08 7.63
N GLU A 28 -11.77 -5.29 6.58
CA GLU A 28 -11.05 -6.54 6.32
C GLU A 28 -9.60 -6.32 5.84
N THR A 29 -8.71 -7.27 6.07
CA THR A 29 -7.34 -7.21 5.52
C THR A 29 -7.33 -7.49 4.01
N ASN A 30 -6.21 -7.25 3.31
CA ASN A 30 -6.02 -7.55 1.88
C ASN A 30 -6.84 -6.77 0.82
N CYS A 31 -7.71 -5.82 1.19
CA CYS A 31 -8.42 -4.95 0.22
C CYS A 31 -7.58 -3.80 -0.43
N GLY A 32 -6.26 -3.93 -0.59
CA GLY A 32 -5.48 -2.98 -1.40
C GLY A 32 -5.17 -1.58 -0.82
N ALA A 33 -5.41 -1.32 0.47
CA ALA A 33 -5.15 -0.01 1.10
C ALA A 33 -3.74 0.56 0.88
N THR A 34 -2.72 -0.29 0.83
CA THR A 34 -1.33 0.12 0.57
C THR A 34 -1.02 0.20 -0.92
N THR A 35 -1.82 -0.44 -1.77
CA THR A 35 -1.64 -0.46 -3.22
C THR A 35 -1.99 0.90 -3.83
N ILE A 36 -3.10 1.50 -3.40
CA ILE A 36 -3.53 2.83 -3.87
C ILE A 36 -2.43 3.89 -3.71
N PRO A 37 -1.81 4.11 -2.53
CA PRO A 37 -0.76 5.11 -2.40
C PRO A 37 0.54 4.72 -3.12
N LEU A 38 0.84 3.42 -3.29
CA LEU A 38 2.07 2.96 -3.94
C LEU A 38 2.00 2.98 -5.48
N GLU A 39 0.80 2.86 -6.04
CA GLU A 39 0.56 2.87 -7.50
C GLU A 39 0.07 4.24 -8.00
N ASN A 40 -0.25 5.17 -7.10
CA ASN A 40 -0.58 6.55 -7.46
C ASN A 40 0.70 7.38 -7.69
N ASN A 41 0.61 8.39 -8.56
CA ASN A 41 1.71 9.24 -8.99
C ASN A 41 2.03 10.38 -8.00
N LYS A 42 1.83 10.14 -6.70
CA LYS A 42 1.98 11.13 -5.63
C LYS A 42 3.11 10.74 -4.69
N ASP A 43 3.84 11.75 -4.21
CA ASP A 43 4.84 11.57 -3.17
C ASP A 43 4.15 11.22 -1.84
N VAL A 44 4.39 10.01 -1.35
CA VAL A 44 3.75 9.49 -0.13
C VAL A 44 4.78 8.90 0.83
N ILE A 45 4.62 9.19 2.12
CA ILE A 45 5.34 8.50 3.19
C ILE A 45 4.39 7.49 3.83
N ILE A 46 4.76 6.21 3.79
CA ILE A 46 3.97 5.13 4.38
C ILE A 46 4.65 4.65 5.66
N CYS A 47 4.09 5.00 6.80
CA CYS A 47 4.55 4.51 8.10
C CYS A 47 3.92 3.14 8.39
N VAL A 48 4.76 2.12 8.62
CA VAL A 48 4.31 0.78 9.01
C VAL A 48 4.97 0.37 10.33
N PRO A 49 4.28 -0.42 11.17
CA PRO A 49 4.80 -0.78 12.48
C PRO A 49 5.91 -1.84 12.44
N LEU A 50 6.11 -2.53 11.31
CA LEU A 50 7.00 -3.70 11.22
C LEU A 50 7.98 -3.55 10.05
N ILE A 51 9.28 -3.70 10.32
CA ILE A 51 10.36 -3.69 9.31
C ILE A 51 10.13 -4.75 8.22
N ASN A 52 9.60 -5.93 8.58
CA ASN A 52 9.33 -6.98 7.61
C ASN A 52 8.29 -6.57 6.56
N LEU A 53 7.34 -5.68 6.91
CA LEU A 53 6.39 -5.15 5.93
C LEU A 53 7.11 -4.28 4.90
N ILE A 54 8.08 -3.46 5.33
CA ILE A 54 8.90 -2.64 4.45
C ILE A 54 9.69 -3.53 3.49
N LYS A 55 10.43 -4.52 4.02
CA LYS A 55 11.22 -5.46 3.20
C LYS A 55 10.38 -6.20 2.16
N ASN A 56 9.22 -6.72 2.59
CA ASN A 56 8.30 -7.42 1.69
C ASN A 56 7.78 -6.51 0.58
N LYS A 57 7.53 -5.23 0.88
CA LYS A 57 7.01 -4.27 -0.11
C LYS A 57 8.11 -3.79 -1.04
N VAL A 58 9.29 -3.45 -0.54
CA VAL A 58 10.45 -3.10 -1.36
C VAL A 58 10.83 -4.25 -2.31
N ALA A 59 10.71 -5.51 -1.88
CA ALA A 59 10.95 -6.65 -2.78
C ALA A 59 9.83 -6.89 -3.83
N GLN A 60 8.62 -6.36 -3.60
CA GLN A 60 7.46 -6.51 -4.50
C GLN A 60 7.40 -5.43 -5.60
N TYR A 61 8.22 -4.39 -5.50
CA TYR A 61 8.25 -3.27 -6.43
C TYR A 61 9.70 -2.95 -6.85
N PRO A 62 9.97 -2.59 -8.11
CA PRO A 62 8.99 -2.36 -9.18
C PRO A 62 8.34 -3.66 -9.68
N ASN A 63 7.11 -3.54 -10.19
CA ASN A 63 6.37 -4.64 -10.82
C ASN A 63 5.57 -4.12 -12.03
N ASN A 64 4.81 -4.99 -12.69
CA ASN A 64 4.05 -4.64 -13.89
C ASN A 64 3.01 -3.51 -13.70
N ARG A 65 2.63 -3.20 -12.45
CA ARG A 65 1.65 -2.15 -12.11
C ARG A 65 2.30 -0.84 -11.71
N CYS A 66 3.50 -0.88 -11.14
CA CYS A 66 4.23 0.31 -10.72
C CYS A 66 5.73 0.13 -10.99
N ASN A 67 6.27 1.04 -11.79
CA ASN A 67 7.69 1.03 -12.18
C ASN A 67 8.59 1.82 -11.21
N TYR A 68 8.04 2.36 -10.12
CA TYR A 68 8.83 3.09 -9.14
C TYR A 68 9.58 2.14 -8.20
N SER A 69 10.81 2.52 -7.88
CA SER A 69 11.58 1.85 -6.83
C SER A 69 11.15 2.43 -5.48
N LEU A 70 10.78 1.55 -4.54
CA LEU A 70 10.40 1.97 -3.20
C LEU A 70 11.65 2.13 -2.33
N GLN A 71 11.77 3.30 -1.71
CA GLN A 71 12.80 3.54 -0.70
C GLN A 71 12.34 3.00 0.65
N GLY A 72 12.93 1.89 1.07
CA GLY A 72 12.64 1.28 2.37
C GLY A 72 13.46 1.94 3.47
N VAL A 73 12.83 2.77 4.31
CA VAL A 73 13.50 3.34 5.47
C VAL A 73 13.42 2.38 6.66
N TYR A 74 14.58 1.96 7.18
CA TYR A 74 14.72 1.05 8.31
C TYR A 74 15.21 1.77 9.57
N TYR A 75 15.31 1.05 10.69
CA TYR A 75 15.88 1.60 11.92
C TYR A 75 17.35 2.01 11.73
N GLY A 76 17.72 3.19 12.24
CA GLY A 76 19.11 3.66 12.24
C GLY A 76 19.60 4.22 10.91
N ILE A 77 18.69 4.57 9.99
CA ILE A 77 19.07 5.13 8.69
C ILE A 77 19.69 6.52 8.85
N THR A 78 20.80 6.72 8.13
CA THR A 78 21.57 7.96 8.06
C THR A 78 21.19 8.78 6.82
N GLU A 79 21.47 10.09 6.82
CA GLU A 79 21.13 10.96 5.68
C GLU A 79 21.74 10.49 4.35
N ASP A 80 22.89 9.80 4.41
CA ASP A 80 23.58 9.30 3.22
C ASP A 80 22.85 8.13 2.56
N GLU A 81 21.97 7.44 3.28
CA GLU A 81 21.13 6.34 2.76
C GLU A 81 19.79 6.83 2.18
N ILE A 82 19.47 8.12 2.35
CA ILE A 82 18.23 8.76 1.84
C ILE A 82 18.50 9.52 0.52
N ARG A 83 19.77 9.71 0.13
CA ARG A 83 20.19 10.50 -1.05
C ARG A 83 20.03 9.80 -2.39
#